data_AF-A0A484FKY5-F1
#
_entry.id   AF-A0A484FKY5-F1
#
_cell.length_a   1.000
_cell.length_b   1.000
_cell.length_c   1.000
_cell.angle_alpha   90.00
_cell.angle_beta   90.00
_cell.angle_gamma   90.00
#
_symmetry.space_group_name_H-M   'P 1'
#
loop_
_entity.id
_entity.type
_entity.pdbx_description
1 polymer ?
#
loop_
_entity_poly.entity_id
_entity_poly.type
_entity_poly.pdbx_seq_one_letter_code
_entity_poly.pdbx_strand_id
1 'polypeptide(L)'
;MQPSAAQGFSLIVEDIGVLEYLISKTANPRANMKAVTATWEHIRKPRCERIKAWARYNTQLFQSPLKNLKPGTGQWQVKSLKHTKPDMKAEFGTAPFLKWAQGTDAIEEAERYLQTARPRL
;
A
#
# COMPACT_ATOMS: atom_id res chain seq x y z
N MET A 1 -4.79 -6.84 -10.67
CA MET A 1 -5.32 -7.31 -9.36
C MET A 1 -6.83 -7.49 -9.48
N GLN A 2 -7.48 -8.17 -8.54
CA GLN A 2 -8.95 -8.15 -8.46
C GLN A 2 -9.46 -6.73 -8.15
N PRO A 3 -10.62 -6.28 -8.68
CA PRO A 3 -11.10 -4.91 -8.49
C PRO A 3 -11.65 -4.65 -7.08
N SER A 4 -11.91 -5.68 -6.28
CA SER A 4 -12.64 -5.60 -5.00
C SER A 4 -11.94 -4.83 -3.86
N ALA A 5 -10.72 -4.32 -4.07
CA ALA A 5 -10.08 -3.36 -3.15
C ALA A 5 -10.16 -1.90 -3.64
N ALA A 6 -10.53 -1.65 -4.90
CA ALA A 6 -10.52 -0.33 -5.54
C ALA A 6 -9.16 0.41 -5.45
N GLN A 7 -8.04 -0.33 -5.34
CA GLN A 7 -6.69 0.24 -5.20
C GLN A 7 -5.82 0.07 -6.46
N GLY A 8 -6.38 -0.48 -7.55
CA GLY A 8 -5.63 -0.78 -8.77
C GLY A 8 -4.90 0.44 -9.34
N PHE A 9 -5.63 1.53 -9.53
CA PHE A 9 -5.10 2.79 -10.03
C PHE A 9 -4.19 3.48 -9.01
N SER A 10 -4.57 3.54 -7.74
CA SER A 10 -3.78 4.19 -6.68
C SER A 10 -2.39 3.60 -6.55
N LEU A 11 -2.25 2.26 -6.64
CA LEU A 11 -0.91 1.64 -6.62
C LEU A 11 -0.04 2.05 -7.80
N ILE A 12 -0.61 2.28 -9.00
CA ILE A 12 0.15 2.77 -10.16
C ILE A 12 0.64 4.19 -9.91
N VAL A 13 -0.22 5.06 -9.37
CA VAL A 13 0.16 6.45 -9.03
C VAL A 13 1.29 6.46 -7.99
N GLU A 14 1.19 5.62 -6.97
CA GLU A 14 2.25 5.45 -5.97
C GLU A 14 3.55 4.91 -6.59
N ASP A 15 3.47 3.92 -7.49
CA ASP A 15 4.62 3.35 -8.18
C ASP A 15 5.35 4.40 -9.05
N ILE A 16 4.60 5.23 -9.77
CA ILE A 16 5.14 6.36 -10.55
C ILE A 16 5.81 7.36 -9.62
N GLY A 17 5.13 7.77 -8.53
CA GLY A 17 5.65 8.75 -7.59
C GLY A 17 6.96 8.30 -6.93
N VAL A 18 7.05 7.03 -6.49
CA VAL A 18 8.28 6.49 -5.91
C VAL A 18 9.39 6.37 -6.95
N LEU A 19 9.09 5.94 -8.18
CA LEU A 19 10.11 5.82 -9.21
C LEU A 19 10.67 7.19 -9.63
N GLU A 20 9.80 8.18 -9.83
CA GLU A 20 10.19 9.57 -10.11
C GLU A 20 11.08 10.13 -9.00
N TYR A 21 10.67 9.95 -7.74
CA TYR A 21 11.44 10.37 -6.58
C TYR A 21 12.84 9.72 -6.56
N LEU A 22 12.94 8.41 -6.77
CA LEU A 22 14.23 7.71 -6.76
C LEU A 22 15.14 8.18 -7.92
N ILE A 23 14.57 8.42 -9.10
CA ILE A 23 15.29 8.98 -10.24
C ILE A 23 15.83 10.39 -9.89
N SER A 24 15.01 11.27 -9.31
CA SER A 24 15.41 12.65 -8.98
C SER A 24 16.48 12.73 -7.87
N LYS A 25 16.55 11.72 -6.98
CA LYS A 25 17.57 11.63 -5.93
C LYS A 25 18.86 10.91 -6.32
N THR A 26 18.92 10.31 -7.50
CA THR A 26 20.07 9.51 -7.95
C THR A 26 21.03 10.35 -8.79
N ALA A 27 22.32 10.35 -8.46
CA ALA A 27 23.34 10.94 -9.33
C ALA A 27 23.49 10.10 -10.61
N ASN A 28 23.45 10.73 -11.78
CA ASN A 28 23.45 10.06 -13.09
C ASN A 28 22.48 8.86 -13.17
N PRO A 29 21.15 9.10 -13.14
CA PRO A 29 20.14 8.04 -13.10
C PRO A 29 20.25 7.04 -14.26
N ARG A 30 20.70 7.48 -15.43
CA ARG A 30 20.88 6.62 -16.61
C ARG A 30 21.89 5.51 -16.35
N ALA A 31 23.03 5.83 -15.73
CA ALA A 31 24.04 4.84 -15.38
C ALA A 31 23.59 3.93 -14.22
N ASN A 32 22.76 4.46 -13.32
CA ASN A 32 22.33 3.78 -12.08
C ASN A 32 20.92 3.17 -12.16
N MET A 33 20.31 3.10 -13.34
CA MET A 33 18.90 2.71 -13.49
C MET A 33 18.59 1.34 -12.88
N LYS A 34 19.52 0.36 -13.01
CA LYS A 34 19.37 -0.97 -12.40
C LYS A 34 19.21 -0.89 -10.87
N ALA A 35 20.00 -0.05 -10.21
CA ALA A 35 19.93 0.15 -8.77
C ALA A 35 18.62 0.88 -8.39
N VAL A 36 18.25 1.91 -9.14
CA VAL A 36 16.99 2.65 -8.95
C VAL A 36 15.79 1.69 -9.02
N THR A 37 15.71 0.85 -10.06
CA THR A 37 14.60 -0.10 -10.20
C THR A 37 14.60 -1.18 -9.13
N ALA A 38 15.76 -1.62 -8.65
CA ALA A 38 15.85 -2.59 -7.57
C ALA A 38 15.36 -2.01 -6.24
N THR A 39 15.75 -0.76 -5.92
CA THR A 39 15.25 -0.05 -4.74
C THR A 39 13.75 0.22 -4.84
N TRP A 40 13.28 0.65 -6.00
CA TRP A 40 11.85 0.83 -6.27
C TRP A 40 11.07 -0.47 -6.04
N GLU A 41 11.52 -1.59 -6.61
CA GLU A 41 10.86 -2.89 -6.42
C GLU A 41 10.85 -3.29 -4.95
N HIS A 42 11.96 -3.10 -4.24
CA HIS A 42 12.07 -3.45 -2.82
C HIS A 42 11.07 -2.69 -1.94
N ILE A 43 10.89 -1.39 -2.18
CA ILE A 43 9.92 -0.55 -1.45
C ILE A 43 8.49 -0.93 -1.84
N ARG A 44 8.21 -1.05 -3.14
CA ARG A 44 6.84 -1.12 -3.65
C ARG A 44 6.22 -2.51 -3.60
N LYS A 45 7.02 -3.56 -3.87
CA LYS A 45 6.51 -4.94 -3.99
C LYS A 45 5.78 -5.43 -2.74
N PRO A 46 6.28 -5.25 -1.49
CA PRO A 46 5.57 -5.69 -0.29
C PRO A 46 4.17 -5.08 -0.17
N ARG A 47 4.05 -3.78 -0.42
CA ARG A 47 2.77 -3.06 -0.39
C ARG A 47 1.83 -3.55 -1.48
N CYS A 48 2.32 -3.64 -2.72
CA CYS A 48 1.52 -4.11 -3.84
C CYS A 48 0.98 -5.54 -3.62
N GLU A 49 1.81 -6.45 -3.10
CA GLU A 49 1.37 -7.82 -2.81
C GLU A 49 0.37 -7.88 -1.65
N ARG A 50 0.54 -7.05 -0.62
CA ARG A 50 -0.41 -7.00 0.50
C ARG A 50 -1.77 -6.48 0.06
N ILE A 51 -1.83 -5.44 -0.78
CA ILE A 51 -3.09 -4.92 -1.33
C ILE A 51 -3.73 -5.92 -2.32
N LYS A 52 -2.94 -6.62 -3.13
CA LYS A 52 -3.45 -7.72 -3.98
C LYS A 52 -4.07 -8.83 -3.14
N ALA A 53 -3.45 -9.21 -2.01
CA ALA A 53 -3.99 -10.20 -1.09
C ALA A 53 -5.31 -9.74 -0.47
N TRP A 54 -5.39 -8.47 -0.07
CA TRP A 54 -6.64 -7.87 0.42
C TRP A 54 -7.73 -7.86 -0.65
N ALA A 55 -7.39 -7.52 -1.90
CA ALA A 55 -8.33 -7.56 -3.01
C ALA A 55 -8.91 -8.97 -3.22
N ARG A 56 -8.05 -10.01 -3.17
CA ARG A 56 -8.50 -11.41 -3.25
C ARG A 56 -9.42 -11.78 -2.09
N TYR A 57 -9.08 -11.38 -0.87
CA TYR A 57 -9.93 -11.58 0.31
C TYR A 57 -11.30 -10.95 0.14
N ASN A 58 -11.38 -9.69 -0.32
CA ASN A 58 -12.65 -9.01 -0.57
C ASN A 58 -13.45 -9.72 -1.68
N THR A 59 -12.80 -10.13 -2.78
CA THR A 59 -13.48 -10.88 -3.85
C THR A 59 -14.10 -12.17 -3.33
N GLN A 60 -13.38 -12.92 -2.49
CA GLN A 60 -13.90 -14.14 -1.87
C GLN A 60 -15.10 -13.86 -0.95
N LEU A 61 -15.07 -12.78 -0.18
CA LEU A 61 -16.21 -12.37 0.64
C LEU A 61 -17.45 -12.05 -0.21
N PHE A 62 -17.29 -11.37 -1.33
CA PHE A 62 -18.40 -11.02 -2.23
C PHE A 62 -18.94 -12.22 -3.02
N GLN A 63 -18.09 -13.20 -3.32
CA GLN A 63 -18.48 -14.41 -4.04
C GLN A 63 -19.02 -15.52 -3.13
N SER A 64 -18.76 -15.44 -1.83
CA SER A 64 -19.21 -16.46 -0.87
C SER A 64 -20.74 -16.49 -0.83
N PRO A 65 -21.37 -17.67 -0.98
CA PRO A 65 -22.82 -17.80 -0.89
C PRO A 65 -23.28 -17.51 0.55
N LEU A 66 -23.64 -16.24 0.80
CA LEU A 66 -24.36 -15.66 1.95
C LEU A 66 -24.57 -16.58 3.17
N LYS A 67 -23.52 -17.09 3.81
CA LYS A 67 -23.71 -17.83 5.08
C LYS A 67 -23.51 -17.00 6.34
N ASN A 68 -22.76 -15.90 6.31
CA ASN A 68 -22.48 -15.15 7.56
C ASN A 68 -22.38 -13.62 7.44
N LEU A 69 -22.64 -13.01 6.27
CA LEU A 69 -22.83 -11.56 6.22
C LEU A 69 -24.23 -11.27 6.75
N LYS A 70 -24.37 -11.22 8.09
CA LYS A 70 -25.55 -10.63 8.71
C LYS A 70 -25.69 -9.24 8.10
N PRO A 71 -26.85 -8.87 7.53
CA PRO A 71 -27.08 -7.51 7.10
C PRO A 71 -26.77 -6.63 8.31
N GLY A 72 -25.68 -5.85 8.23
CA GLY A 72 -25.44 -4.81 9.22
C GLY A 72 -26.71 -3.96 9.25
N THR A 73 -27.25 -3.71 10.43
CA THR A 73 -28.49 -2.98 10.66
C THR A 73 -28.38 -1.54 10.15
N GLY A 74 -28.38 -1.32 8.84
CA GLY A 74 -28.57 -0.07 8.09
C GLY A 74 -27.68 1.14 8.43
N GLN A 75 -26.89 1.09 9.51
CA GLN A 75 -26.09 2.19 9.98
C GLN A 75 -24.68 1.97 9.49
N TRP A 76 -24.30 2.69 8.43
CA TRP A 76 -22.91 2.91 8.07
C TRP A 76 -22.20 3.51 9.29
N GLN A 77 -21.62 2.68 10.14
CA GLN A 77 -20.79 3.16 11.24
C GLN A 77 -19.46 3.63 10.64
N VAL A 78 -19.44 4.89 10.21
CA VAL A 78 -18.22 5.58 9.80
C VAL A 78 -17.37 5.79 11.05
N LYS A 79 -16.51 4.81 11.36
CA LYS A 79 -15.52 4.94 12.43
C LYS A 79 -14.37 5.78 11.91
N SER A 80 -14.11 6.92 12.57
CA SER A 80 -12.96 7.76 12.24
C SER A 80 -11.66 7.00 12.42
N LEU A 81 -10.78 7.07 11.41
CA LEU A 81 -9.43 6.49 11.45
C LEU A 81 -8.38 7.50 11.93
N LYS A 82 -8.78 8.64 12.52
CA LYS A 82 -7.86 9.74 12.88
C LYS A 82 -6.80 9.30 13.88
N HIS A 83 -7.19 8.58 14.94
CA HIS A 83 -6.31 8.15 16.03
C HIS A 83 -5.86 6.69 15.91
N THR A 84 -6.11 6.06 14.76
CA THR A 84 -5.72 4.68 14.52
C THR A 84 -4.27 4.63 14.07
N LYS A 85 -3.46 3.79 14.71
CA LYS A 85 -2.09 3.50 14.26
C LYS A 85 -2.17 2.62 12.98
N PRO A 86 -1.57 3.04 11.86
CA PRO A 86 -1.52 2.21 10.64
C PRO A 86 -0.69 0.95 10.87
N ASP A 87 -1.16 -0.20 10.38
CA ASP A 87 -0.41 -1.46 10.41
C ASP A 87 -0.67 -2.30 9.14
N MET A 88 0.39 -2.56 8.38
CA MET A 88 0.36 -3.40 7.19
C MET A 88 0.02 -4.86 7.49
N LYS A 89 0.43 -5.36 8.66
CA LYS A 89 0.31 -6.78 9.05
C LYS A 89 -1.03 -7.08 9.74
N ALA A 90 -1.78 -6.06 10.12
CA ALA A 90 -3.10 -6.21 10.70
C ALA A 90 -4.06 -6.98 9.77
N GLU A 91 -5.05 -7.62 10.38
CA GLU A 91 -6.08 -8.38 9.66
C GLU A 91 -6.88 -7.48 8.70
N PHE A 92 -7.28 -8.05 7.56
CA PHE A 92 -8.04 -7.33 6.56
C PHE A 92 -9.39 -6.86 7.12
N GLY A 93 -9.77 -5.62 6.78
CA GLY A 93 -11.00 -5.00 7.26
C GLY A 93 -10.90 -4.35 8.66
N THR A 94 -9.81 -4.55 9.39
CA THR A 94 -9.59 -3.85 10.66
C THR A 94 -9.20 -2.39 10.45
N ALA A 95 -9.48 -1.52 11.42
CA ALA A 95 -9.13 -0.10 11.34
C ALA A 95 -7.62 0.16 11.12
N PRO A 96 -6.69 -0.53 11.81
CA PRO A 96 -5.25 -0.37 11.56
C PRO A 96 -4.84 -0.68 10.12
N PHE A 97 -5.40 -1.75 9.56
CA PHE A 97 -5.14 -2.12 8.17
C PHE A 97 -5.72 -1.10 7.19
N LEU A 98 -6.97 -0.67 7.37
CA LEU A 98 -7.60 0.33 6.49
C LEU A 98 -6.87 1.67 6.53
N LYS A 99 -6.43 2.10 7.73
CA LYS A 99 -5.63 3.32 7.90
C LYS A 99 -4.30 3.23 7.16
N TRP A 100 -3.62 2.08 7.23
CA TRP A 100 -2.40 1.84 6.46
C TRP A 100 -2.67 1.81 4.95
N ALA A 101 -3.68 1.06 4.51
CA ALA A 101 -3.98 0.90 3.09
C ALA A 101 -4.29 2.23 2.40
N GLN A 102 -5.08 3.09 3.06
CA GLN A 102 -5.57 4.35 2.49
C GLN A 102 -4.71 5.58 2.82
N GLY A 103 -3.95 5.54 3.92
CA GLY A 103 -3.20 6.70 4.44
C GLY A 103 -1.68 6.60 4.28
N THR A 104 -1.19 5.65 3.49
CA THR A 104 0.26 5.54 3.22
C THR A 104 0.70 6.66 2.28
N ASP A 105 1.75 7.39 2.68
CA ASP A 105 2.54 8.22 1.79
C ASP A 105 3.72 7.38 1.24
N ALA A 106 3.63 7.00 -0.02
CA ALA A 106 4.63 6.15 -0.66
C ALA A 106 5.97 6.87 -0.89
N ILE A 107 5.96 8.19 -1.09
CA ILE A 107 7.18 8.98 -1.30
C ILE A 107 7.91 9.14 0.03
N GLU A 108 7.19 9.42 1.12
CA GLU A 108 7.77 9.48 2.46
C GLU A 108 8.39 8.13 2.88
N GLU A 109 7.77 6.99 2.49
CA GLU A 109 8.37 5.67 2.68
C GLU A 109 9.70 5.51 1.93
N ALA A 110 9.77 5.96 0.68
CA ALA A 110 10.99 5.93 -0.11
C ALA A 110 12.08 6.86 0.44
N GLU A 111 11.69 8.05 0.94
CA GLU A 111 12.60 8.96 1.61
C GLU A 111 13.23 8.33 2.85
N ARG A 112 12.39 7.77 3.75
CA ARG A 112 12.88 7.06 4.95
C ARG A 112 13.81 5.91 4.60
N TYR A 113 13.49 5.14 3.57
CA TYR A 113 14.33 4.03 3.11
C TYR A 113 15.74 4.54 2.77
N LEU A 114 15.86 5.59 1.95
CA LEU A 114 17.15 6.17 1.59
C LEU A 114 17.92 6.77 2.78
N GLN A 115 17.22 7.35 3.75
CA GLN A 115 17.85 7.87 4.97
C GLN A 115 18.43 6.74 5.84
N THR A 116 17.75 5.60 5.93
CA THR A 116 18.24 4.43 6.68
C THR A 116 19.32 3.64 5.95
N ALA A 117 19.28 3.62 4.62
CA ALA A 117 20.23 2.89 3.79
C ALA A 117 21.57 3.63 3.60
N ARG A 118 21.61 4.95 3.83
CA ARG A 118 22.87 5.71 3.83
C ARG A 118 23.63 5.44 5.13
N PRO A 119 24.91 5.04 5.09
CA PRO A 119 25.74 5.02 6.28
C PRO A 119 25.76 6.43 6.89
N ARG A 120 25.55 6.53 8.20
CA ARG A 120 25.87 7.76 8.93
C ARG A 120 27.38 7.96 8.80
N LEU A 121 27.79 8.88 7.95
CA LEU A 121 29.16 9.37 7.87
C LEU A 121 29.46 10.24 9.09
#